data_AF-A0A376TVB9-F1
#
_entry.id   AF-A0A376TVB9-F1
#
_cell.length_a   1.000
_cell.length_b   1.000
_cell.length_c   1.000
_cell.angle_alpha   90.00
_cell.angle_beta   90.00
_cell.angle_gamma   90.00
#
_symmetry.space_group_name_H-M   'P 1'
#
loop_
_entity.id
_entity.type
_entity.pdbx_description
1 polymer ?
#
loop_
_entity_poly.entity_id
_entity_poly.type
_entity_poly.pdbx_seq_one_letter_code
_entity_poly.pdbx_strand_id
1 'polypeptide(L)'
;MKRLIVGISGASGAIYGVRLLQVLRDVTDIETHLVMSQAARQTLSLETDFSLREVQALADVTHDARDIACQHLFRFFPDAGDGDLTLFNQNPFRHCP
;
A
#
# COMPACT_ATOMS: atom_id res chain seq x y z
N MET A 1 9.23 3.88 13.39
CA MET A 1 8.43 3.36 12.26
C MET A 1 7.92 4.48 11.40
N LYS A 2 8.44 4.55 10.18
CA LYS A 2 7.98 5.47 9.14
C LYS A 2 6.82 4.83 8.41
N ARG A 3 5.83 5.62 8.02
CA ARG A 3 4.66 5.15 7.27
C ARG A 3 4.76 5.69 5.85
N LEU A 4 4.67 4.81 4.86
CA LEU A 4 4.83 5.15 3.45
C LEU A 4 3.58 4.72 2.66
N ILE A 5 2.95 5.66 1.97
CA ILE A 5 1.86 5.35 1.04
C ILE A 5 2.45 5.01 -0.32
N VAL A 6 2.04 3.87 -0.88
CA VAL A 6 2.31 3.48 -2.26
C VAL A 6 1.00 3.55 -3.03
N GLY A 7 0.86 4.60 -3.84
CA GLY A 7 -0.26 4.76 -4.77
C GLY A 7 0.07 4.19 -6.14
N ILE A 8 -0.69 3.20 -6.60
CA ILE A 8 -0.62 2.71 -7.99
C ILE A 8 -1.86 3.23 -8.72
N SER A 9 -1.61 4.01 -9.77
CA SER A 9 -2.65 4.53 -10.67
C SER A 9 -2.74 3.68 -11.94
N GLY A 10 -3.77 3.93 -12.77
CA GLY A 10 -3.96 3.22 -14.05
C GLY A 10 -3.00 3.64 -15.16
N ALA A 11 -1.90 4.31 -14.84
CA ALA A 11 -0.84 4.59 -15.80
C ALA A 11 -0.01 3.32 -16.06
N SER A 12 0.67 3.28 -17.21
CA SER A 12 1.60 2.19 -17.52
C SER A 12 2.75 2.15 -16.51
N GLY A 13 3.22 0.95 -16.15
CA GLY A 13 4.30 0.76 -15.18
C GLY A 13 3.81 0.26 -13.81
N ALA A 14 2.69 -0.46 -13.75
CA ALA A 14 2.19 -1.06 -12.51
C ALA A 14 3.25 -1.98 -11.83
N ILE A 15 4.12 -2.58 -12.64
CA ILE A 15 5.24 -3.42 -12.18
C ILE A 15 6.20 -2.70 -11.22
N TYR A 16 6.41 -1.39 -11.38
CA TYR A 16 7.31 -0.65 -10.50
C TYR A 16 6.75 -0.53 -9.08
N GLY A 17 5.44 -0.35 -8.95
CA GLY A 17 4.76 -0.35 -7.65
C GLY A 17 4.88 -1.70 -6.95
N VAL A 18 4.71 -2.81 -7.71
CA VAL A 18 4.88 -4.17 -7.18
C VAL A 18 6.31 -4.41 -6.70
N ARG A 19 7.32 -4.03 -7.50
CA ARG A 19 8.73 -4.17 -7.13
C ARG A 19 9.10 -3.32 -5.92
N LEU A 20 8.56 -2.11 -5.83
CA LEU A 20 8.75 -1.24 -4.67
C LEU A 20 8.24 -1.92 -3.39
N LEU A 21 7.02 -2.48 -3.41
CA LEU A 21 6.46 -3.19 -2.25
C LEU A 21 7.30 -4.43 -1.87
N GLN A 22 7.82 -5.17 -2.85
CA GLN A 22 8.70 -6.31 -2.58
C GLN A 22 9.98 -5.90 -1.84
N VAL A 23 10.61 -4.81 -2.26
CA VAL A 23 11.84 -4.30 -1.62
C VAL A 23 11.54 -3.73 -0.23
N LEU A 24 10.43 -3.01 -0.09
CA LEU A 24 10.04 -2.41 1.19
C LEU A 24 9.60 -3.44 2.23
N ARG A 25 9.10 -4.61 1.79
CA ARG A 25 8.71 -5.70 2.69
C ARG A 25 9.86 -6.16 3.60
N ASP A 26 11.10 -6.10 3.11
CA ASP A 26 12.27 -6.50 3.90
C ASP A 26 12.75 -5.40 4.87
N VAL A 27 12.13 -4.21 4.85
CA VAL A 27 12.50 -3.05 5.67
C VAL A 27 11.59 -2.96 6.90
N THR A 28 12.06 -3.46 8.04
CA THR A 28 11.26 -3.59 9.28
C THR A 28 10.85 -2.27 9.95
N ASP A 29 11.41 -1.12 9.55
CA ASP A 29 11.06 0.20 10.12
C ASP A 29 10.09 0.99 9.22
N ILE A 30 9.56 0.38 8.17
CA ILE A 30 8.59 1.00 7.25
C ILE A 30 7.29 0.20 7.25
N GLU A 31 6.18 0.88 7.52
CA GLU A 31 4.83 0.36 7.31
C GLU A 31 4.31 0.87 5.96
N THR A 32 3.90 -0.05 5.10
CA THR A 32 3.48 0.22 3.72
C THR A 32 1.96 0.24 3.59
N HIS A 33 1.43 1.35 3.08
CA HIS A 33 0.01 1.52 2.81
C HIS A 33 -0.22 1.54 1.30
N LEU A 34 -0.83 0.49 0.74
CA LEU A 34 -1.14 0.41 -0.68
C LEU A 34 -2.50 1.02 -0.99
N VAL A 35 -2.53 1.89 -2.01
CA VAL A 35 -3.76 2.43 -2.60
C VAL A 35 -3.76 2.09 -4.09
N MET A 36 -4.81 1.41 -4.57
CA MET A 36 -4.94 1.06 -5.98
C MET A 36 -6.28 1.52 -6.56
N SER A 37 -6.22 2.34 -7.62
CA SER A 37 -7.41 2.72 -8.38
C SER A 37 -7.97 1.52 -9.17
N GLN A 38 -9.23 1.60 -9.60
CA GLN A 38 -9.81 0.56 -10.45
C GLN A 38 -9.01 0.38 -11.76
N ALA A 39 -8.60 1.50 -12.37
CA ALA A 39 -7.77 1.48 -13.57
C ALA A 39 -6.40 0.82 -13.30
N ALA A 40 -5.79 1.03 -12.13
CA ALA A 40 -4.55 0.37 -11.74
C ALA A 40 -4.68 -1.15 -11.66
N ARG A 41 -5.82 -1.66 -11.16
CA ARG A 41 -6.10 -3.10 -11.11
C ARG A 41 -6.17 -3.70 -12.52
N GLN A 42 -6.80 -2.99 -13.45
CA GLN A 42 -6.88 -3.40 -14.85
C GLN A 42 -5.50 -3.39 -15.51
N THR A 43 -4.74 -2.30 -15.34
CA THR A 43 -3.37 -2.20 -15.87
C THR A 43 -2.46 -3.29 -15.31
N LEU A 44 -2.55 -3.58 -14.00
CA LEU A 44 -1.78 -4.66 -13.38
C LEU A 44 -2.04 -6.02 -14.07
N SER A 45 -3.32 -6.36 -14.32
CA SER A 45 -3.68 -7.61 -15.00
C SER A 45 -3.33 -7.64 -16.49
N LEU A 46 -3.16 -6.46 -17.12
CA LEU A 46 -2.78 -6.36 -18.53
C LEU A 46 -1.27 -6.38 -18.75
N GLU A 47 -0.50 -5.80 -17.82
CA GLU A 47 0.95 -5.64 -17.95
C GLU A 47 1.76 -6.70 -17.20
N THR A 48 1.14 -7.41 -16.24
CA THR A 48 1.86 -8.31 -15.34
C THR A 48 1.05 -9.58 -15.05
N ASP A 49 1.76 -10.64 -14.68
CA ASP A 49 1.15 -11.90 -14.24
C ASP A 49 0.73 -11.88 -12.76
N PHE A 50 0.92 -10.75 -12.06
CA PHE A 50 0.57 -10.64 -10.64
C PHE A 50 -0.95 -10.48 -10.48
N SER A 51 -1.51 -11.30 -9.59
CA SER A 51 -2.88 -11.10 -9.13
C SER A 51 -2.95 -9.91 -8.17
N LEU A 52 -4.12 -9.27 -8.14
CA LEU A 52 -4.39 -8.19 -7.17
C LEU A 52 -4.13 -8.63 -5.72
N ARG A 53 -4.45 -9.88 -5.39
CA ARG A 53 -4.25 -10.44 -4.05
C ARG A 53 -2.77 -10.57 -3.70
N GLU A 54 -1.94 -10.99 -4.65
CA GLU A 54 -0.49 -11.06 -4.43
C GLU A 54 0.09 -9.69 -4.15
N VAL A 55 -0.31 -8.68 -4.93
CA VAL A 55 0.15 -7.29 -4.71
C VAL A 55 -0.35 -6.74 -3.37
N GLN A 56 -1.60 -7.00 -3.01
CA GLN A 56 -2.14 -6.61 -1.71
C GLN A 56 -1.42 -7.27 -0.54
N ALA A 57 -1.02 -8.54 -0.68
CA ALA A 57 -0.26 -9.24 0.35
C ALA A 57 1.16 -8.70 0.53
N LEU A 58 1.70 -7.96 -0.44
CA LEU A 58 3.00 -7.30 -0.33
C LEU A 58 2.96 -6.04 0.56
N ALA A 59 1.77 -5.47 0.79
CA ALA A 59 1.60 -4.29 1.63
C ALA A 59 1.09 -4.66 3.03
N ASP A 60 1.42 -3.84 4.02
CA ASP A 60 0.95 -4.02 5.40
C ASP A 60 -0.52 -3.63 5.56
N VAL A 61 -0.92 -2.55 4.88
CA VAL A 61 -2.28 -2.03 4.87
C VAL A 61 -2.72 -1.76 3.43
N THR A 62 -3.97 -2.10 3.10
CA THR A 62 -4.52 -1.86 1.76
C THR A 62 -5.79 -1.02 1.87
N HIS A 63 -5.85 0.06 1.10
CA HIS A 63 -7.00 0.95 1.03
C HIS A 63 -7.68 0.83 -0.34
N ASP A 64 -9.02 0.79 -0.36
CA ASP A 64 -9.75 0.93 -1.62
C ASP A 64 -9.70 2.41 -2.04
N ALA A 65 -9.39 2.68 -3.30
CA ALA A 65 -9.35 4.05 -3.81
C ALA A 65 -10.71 4.79 -3.74
N ARG A 66 -11.82 4.08 -3.49
CA ARG A 66 -13.15 4.65 -3.24
C ARG A 66 -13.39 5.02 -1.78
N ASP A 67 -12.50 4.64 -0.88
CA ASP A 67 -12.56 5.05 0.51
C ASP A 67 -12.26 6.55 0.61
N ILE A 68 -13.25 7.32 1.03
CA ILE A 68 -13.21 8.78 1.13
C ILE A 68 -12.16 9.20 2.17
N ALA A 69 -11.89 8.36 3.19
CA ALA A 69 -10.82 8.59 4.16
C ALA A 69 -9.42 8.58 3.50
N CYS A 70 -9.23 7.79 2.43
CA CYS A 70 -7.98 7.71 1.70
C CYS A 70 -7.64 9.02 0.94
N GLN A 71 -8.64 9.79 0.50
CA GLN A 71 -8.41 11.14 -0.07
C GLN A 71 -7.83 12.10 0.96
N HIS A 72 -8.26 11.99 2.22
CA HIS A 72 -7.72 12.78 3.32
C HIS A 72 -6.32 12.31 3.75
N LEU A 73 -6.04 11.01 3.67
CA LEU A 73 -4.73 10.42 3.98
C LEU A 73 -3.61 10.91 3.04
N PHE A 74 -3.89 11.04 1.73
CA PHE A 74 -2.93 11.61 0.77
C PHE A 74 -2.52 13.05 1.14
N ARG A 75 -3.36 13.75 1.92
CA ARG A 75 -3.13 15.13 2.35
C ARG A 75 -2.52 15.26 3.74
N PHE A 76 -2.40 14.18 4.52
CA PHE A 76 -2.04 14.26 5.94
C PHE A 76 -1.04 13.17 6.36
N PHE A 77 0.19 13.26 5.87
CA PHE A 77 1.34 12.65 6.54
C PHE A 77 2.16 13.77 7.20
N PRO A 78 1.94 14.07 8.49
CA PRO A 78 2.89 14.84 9.26
C PRO A 78 4.09 13.91 9.55
N ASP A 79 5.27 14.33 9.13
CA ASP A 79 6.52 13.62 9.41
C ASP A 79 6.71 13.38 10.92
N ALA A 80 7.16 12.16 11.21
CA ALA A 80 7.98 11.70 12.34
C ALA A 80 7.76 12.31 13.73
N GLY A 81 7.27 11.47 14.65
CA GLY A 81 7.36 11.69 16.09
C GLY A 81 6.81 10.50 16.88
N ASP A 82 7.71 9.62 17.29
CA ASP A 82 7.77 8.92 18.59
C ASP A 82 6.57 8.06 19.05
N GLY A 83 6.84 6.76 19.32
CA GLY A 83 6.07 6.00 20.31
C GLY A 83 5.62 4.59 19.92
N ASP A 84 6.35 3.60 20.45
CA ASP A 84 5.95 2.23 20.82
C ASP A 84 5.40 1.26 19.74
N LEU A 85 6.17 0.19 19.49
CA LEU A 85 6.09 -0.70 18.34
C LEU A 85 5.65 -2.14 18.66
N THR A 86 5.08 -2.41 19.84
CA THR A 86 4.99 -3.80 20.33
C THR A 86 3.60 -4.45 20.29
N LEU A 87 2.54 -3.80 19.77
CA LEU A 87 1.17 -4.35 19.87
C LEU A 87 0.40 -4.61 18.55
N PHE A 88 0.98 -4.36 17.37
CA PHE A 88 0.21 -4.45 16.12
C PHE A 88 0.57 -5.63 15.20
N ASN A 89 1.49 -6.51 15.61
CA ASN A 89 1.97 -7.67 14.84
C ASN A 89 1.03 -8.89 14.90
N GLN A 90 -0.17 -8.74 14.34
CA GLN A 90 -1.09 -9.84 14.01
C GLN A 90 -1.86 -9.44 12.73
N ASN A 91 -1.27 -9.66 11.54
CA ASN A 91 -1.89 -9.38 10.24
C ASN A 91 -2.88 -10.50 9.86
N PRO A 92 -4.15 -10.16 9.63
CA PRO A 92 -4.78 -10.57 8.38
C PRO A 92 -5.69 -9.45 7.83
N PHE A 93 -5.25 -8.74 6.79
CA PHE A 93 -6.07 -7.81 5.99
C PHE A 93 -6.76 -6.69 6.78
N ARG A 94 -5.98 -5.78 7.37
CA ARG A 94 -6.51 -4.55 7.97
C ARG A 94 -7.06 -3.63 6.86
N HIS A 95 -8.36 -3.72 6.59
CA HIS A 95 -9.12 -2.67 5.92
C HIS A 95 -9.26 -1.47 6.89
N CYS A 96 -9.05 -0.26 6.39
CA CYS A 96 -9.41 0.94 7.14
C CYS A 96 -10.96 0.97 7.28
N PRO A 97 -11.53 1.24 8.47
CA PRO A 97 -12.96 1.48 8.61
C PRO A 97 -13.40 2.80 7.96
#